data_AF-A0A0E2YWM2-F1
#
_entry.id   AF-A0A0E2YWM2-F1
#
_cell.length_a   1.000
_cell.length_b   1.000
_cell.length_c   1.000
_cell.angle_alpha   90.00
_cell.angle_beta   90.00
_cell.angle_gamma   90.00
#
_symmetry.space_group_name_H-M   'P 1'
#
loop_
_entity.id
_entity.type
_entity.pdbx_description
1 polymer ?
#
loop_
_entity_poly.entity_id
_entity_poly.type
_entity_poly.pdbx_seq_one_letter_code
_entity_poly.pdbx_strand_id
1 'polypeptide(L)'
;IRARLAIKVSGVEVGQQEVSLRAKPKEMLECSPKGTVPVLKFADGSVLEQSLDIMQWALSIHDPEHWLDPDQAVMAEVMSLIKQNDESFKPALDLYKY
;
A
#
# COMPACT_ATOMS: atom_id res chain seq x y z
N ILE A 1 2.76 6.16 -0.87
CA ILE A 1 3.99 5.97 -1.69
C ILE A 1 4.37 4.49 -1.76
N ARG A 2 4.51 3.78 -0.63
CA ARG A 2 4.96 2.37 -0.58
C ARG A 2 4.26 1.37 -1.53
N ALA A 3 2.93 1.43 -1.66
CA ALA A 3 2.17 0.54 -2.55
C ALA A 3 2.61 0.63 -4.03
N ARG A 4 2.80 1.85 -4.56
CA ARG A 4 3.27 2.06 -5.94
C ARG A 4 4.66 1.48 -6.17
N LEU A 5 5.51 1.51 -5.13
CA LEU A 5 6.86 0.97 -5.22
C LEU A 5 6.83 -0.55 -5.31
N ALA A 6 6.05 -1.23 -4.47
CA ALA A 6 5.92 -2.68 -4.53
C ALA A 6 5.31 -3.16 -5.86
N ILE A 7 4.28 -2.48 -6.37
CA ILE A 7 3.71 -2.77 -7.71
C ILE A 7 4.76 -2.62 -8.81
N LYS A 8 5.58 -1.56 -8.75
CA LYS A 8 6.64 -1.34 -9.73
C LYS A 8 7.72 -2.43 -9.67
N VAL A 9 8.13 -2.82 -8.46
CA VAL A 9 9.15 -3.86 -8.24
C VAL A 9 8.64 -5.23 -8.68
N SER A 10 7.38 -5.57 -8.37
CA SER A 10 6.80 -6.84 -8.78
C SER A 10 6.57 -6.94 -10.29
N GLY A 11 6.55 -5.81 -11.01
CA GLY A 11 6.26 -5.78 -12.44
C GLY A 11 4.81 -6.17 -12.77
N VAL A 12 3.92 -6.21 -11.76
CA VAL A 12 2.51 -6.51 -11.96
C VAL A 12 1.83 -5.34 -12.68
N GLU A 13 1.09 -5.65 -13.74
CA GLU A 13 0.36 -4.64 -14.50
C GLU A 13 -0.91 -4.22 -13.75
N VAL A 14 -1.05 -2.91 -13.54
CA VAL A 14 -2.26 -2.30 -12.97
C VAL A 14 -2.62 -1.04 -13.74
N GLY A 15 -3.90 -0.76 -13.89
CA GLY A 15 -4.37 0.56 -14.31
C GLY A 15 -4.12 1.57 -13.20
N GLN A 16 -3.35 2.63 -13.47
CA GLN A 16 -3.12 3.70 -12.51
C GLN A 16 -4.02 4.90 -12.81
N GLN A 17 -4.80 5.32 -11.82
CA GLN A 17 -5.62 6.52 -11.87
C GLN A 17 -5.21 7.48 -10.75
N GLU A 18 -4.81 8.69 -11.12
CA GLU A 18 -4.54 9.74 -10.15
C GLU A 18 -5.85 10.39 -9.70
N VAL A 19 -5.99 10.63 -8.40
CA VAL A 19 -7.21 11.17 -7.79
C VAL A 19 -6.90 12.38 -6.94
N SER A 20 -7.75 13.41 -7.02
CA SER A 20 -7.71 14.54 -6.11
C SER A 20 -8.39 14.16 -4.79
N LEU A 21 -7.66 14.23 -3.67
CA LEU A 21 -8.24 13.98 -2.35
C LEU A 21 -9.20 15.11 -1.89
N ARG A 22 -9.14 16.28 -2.54
CA ARG A 22 -10.09 17.39 -2.31
C ARG A 22 -11.40 17.19 -3.09
N ALA A 23 -11.30 16.63 -4.29
CA ALA A 23 -12.44 16.35 -5.17
C ALA A 23 -12.46 14.85 -5.49
N LYS A 24 -12.86 14.05 -4.49
CA LYS A 24 -12.82 12.58 -4.58
C LYS A 24 -13.82 12.09 -5.63
N PRO A 25 -13.39 11.30 -6.63
CA PRO A 25 -14.31 10.73 -7.62
C PRO A 25 -15.34 9.81 -6.98
N LYS A 26 -16.55 9.75 -7.55
CA LYS A 26 -17.63 8.88 -7.08
C LYS A 26 -17.21 7.41 -7.11
N GLU A 27 -16.56 6.98 -8.18
CA GLU A 27 -16.04 5.62 -8.35
C GLU A 27 -15.04 5.23 -7.24
N MET A 28 -14.20 6.17 -6.79
CA MET A 28 -13.28 5.93 -5.67
C MET A 28 -14.05 5.72 -4.37
N LEU A 29 -15.07 6.54 -4.10
CA LEU A 29 -15.88 6.44 -2.88
C LEU A 29 -16.77 5.19 -2.87
N GLU A 30 -17.24 4.75 -4.04
CA GLU A 30 -17.96 3.49 -4.21
C GLU A 30 -17.06 2.28 -3.92
N CYS A 31 -15.77 2.35 -4.29
CA CYS A 31 -14.82 1.29 -4.01
C CYS A 31 -14.26 1.33 -2.58
N SER A 32 -14.03 2.53 -2.04
CA SER A 32 -13.49 2.76 -0.70
C SER A 32 -14.22 3.92 -0.03
N PRO A 33 -15.22 3.64 0.82
CA PRO A 33 -15.92 4.67 1.59
C PRO A 33 -15.00 5.48 2.51
N LYS A 34 -13.84 4.92 2.90
CA LYS A 34 -12.79 5.62 3.65
C LYS A 34 -12.25 6.83 2.89
N GLY A 35 -12.25 6.75 1.55
CA GLY A 35 -11.85 7.87 0.69
C GLY A 35 -10.39 8.28 0.88
N THR A 36 -9.52 7.33 1.24
CA THR A 36 -8.07 7.51 1.41
C THR A 36 -7.33 6.73 0.34
N VAL A 37 -6.18 7.23 -0.09
CA VAL A 37 -5.29 6.49 -1.01
C VAL A 37 -4.16 5.81 -0.24
N PRO A 38 -3.61 4.70 -0.76
CA PRO A 38 -3.97 4.00 -2.01
C PRO A 38 -5.20 3.07 -1.88
N VAL A 39 -5.86 2.79 -3.00
CA VAL A 39 -6.95 1.80 -3.14
C VAL A 39 -6.64 0.94 -4.37
N LEU A 40 -6.76 -0.37 -4.26
CA LEU A 40 -6.67 -1.32 -5.37
C LEU A 40 -7.97 -2.09 -5.48
N LYS A 41 -8.60 -2.04 -6.66
CA LYS A 41 -9.85 -2.74 -6.98
C LYS A 41 -9.56 -3.88 -7.94
N PHE A 42 -10.12 -5.06 -7.67
CA PHE A 42 -10.03 -6.22 -8.54
C PHE A 42 -11.26 -6.36 -9.45
N ALA A 43 -11.12 -7.16 -10.50
CA ALA A 43 -12.20 -7.42 -11.46
C ALA A 43 -13.39 -8.15 -10.82
N ASP A 44 -13.15 -8.96 -9.77
CA ASP A 44 -14.19 -9.66 -9.02
C ASP A 44 -14.91 -8.76 -7.99
N GLY A 45 -14.54 -7.49 -7.91
CA GLY A 45 -15.12 -6.51 -7.00
C GLY A 45 -14.48 -6.46 -5.62
N SER A 46 -13.48 -7.30 -5.32
CA SER A 46 -12.69 -7.19 -4.09
C SER A 46 -11.83 -5.91 -4.10
N VAL A 47 -11.51 -5.41 -2.90
CA VAL A 47 -10.78 -4.14 -2.73
C VAL A 47 -9.76 -4.25 -1.60
N LEU A 48 -8.53 -3.77 -1.86
CA LEU A 48 -7.53 -3.51 -0.84
C LEU A 48 -7.41 -2.01 -0.61
N GLU A 49 -7.60 -1.60 0.64
CA GLU A 49 -7.57 -0.19 1.07
C GLU A 49 -6.33 0.17 1.88
N GLN A 50 -5.52 -0.82 2.27
CA GLN A 50 -4.28 -0.59 3.01
C GLN A 50 -3.08 -0.73 2.11
N SER A 51 -2.17 0.23 2.25
CA SER A 51 -0.95 0.24 1.43
C SER A 51 -0.02 -0.94 1.72
N LEU A 52 -0.05 -1.53 2.92
CA LEU A 52 0.75 -2.72 3.25
C LEU A 52 0.17 -3.97 2.58
N ASP A 53 -1.16 -4.15 2.64
CA ASP A 53 -1.84 -5.27 1.99
C ASP A 53 -1.61 -5.24 0.47
N ILE A 54 -1.64 -4.07 -0.16
CA ILE A 54 -1.33 -3.91 -1.59
C ILE A 54 0.12 -4.30 -1.89
N MET A 55 1.07 -3.99 -0.99
CA MET A 55 2.47 -4.41 -1.16
C MET A 55 2.59 -5.94 -1.09
N GLN A 56 2.00 -6.56 -0.06
CA GLN A 56 2.05 -8.00 0.12
C GLN A 56 1.41 -8.72 -1.07
N TRP A 57 0.26 -8.24 -1.53
CA TRP A 57 -0.39 -8.74 -2.74
C TRP A 57 0.54 -8.66 -3.96
N ALA A 58 1.09 -7.48 -4.26
CA ALA A 58 1.95 -7.29 -5.43
C ALA A 58 3.18 -8.21 -5.40
N LEU A 59 3.86 -8.30 -4.25
CA LEU A 59 5.07 -9.10 -4.07
C LEU A 59 4.76 -10.60 -4.05
N SER A 60 3.59 -11.02 -3.56
CA SER A 60 3.17 -12.43 -3.60
C SER A 60 2.96 -12.96 -5.02
N ILE A 61 2.69 -12.08 -5.99
CA ILE A 61 2.58 -12.46 -7.40
C ILE A 61 3.99 -12.64 -8.00
N HIS A 62 4.88 -11.68 -7.74
CA HIS A 62 6.24 -11.69 -8.24
C HIS A 62 7.11 -10.77 -7.39
N ASP A 63 8.22 -11.31 -6.85
CA ASP A 63 9.15 -10.57 -6.00
C ASP A 63 10.59 -10.78 -6.48
N PRO A 64 10.98 -10.13 -7.59
CA PRO A 64 12.30 -10.35 -8.20
C PRO A 64 13.46 -9.82 -7.35
N GLU A 65 13.17 -8.90 -6.42
CA GLU A 65 14.16 -8.28 -5.54
C GLU A 65 14.19 -8.92 -4.13
N HIS A 66 13.41 -9.98 -3.91
CA HIS A 66 13.36 -10.73 -2.65
C HIS A 66 13.07 -9.86 -1.42
N TRP A 67 12.05 -8.99 -1.51
CA TRP A 67 11.60 -8.14 -0.40
C TRP A 67 10.87 -8.93 0.69
N LEU A 68 10.28 -10.08 0.33
CA LEU A 68 9.69 -11.02 1.26
C LEU A 68 10.74 -12.10 1.59
N ASP A 69 11.30 -12.01 2.80
CA ASP A 69 12.25 -12.99 3.30
C ASP A 69 11.51 -14.27 3.73
N PRO A 70 11.98 -15.49 3.35
CA PRO A 70 11.38 -16.73 3.82
C PRO A 70 11.61 -16.97 5.32
N ASP A 71 12.58 -16.32 5.95
CA ASP A 71 12.82 -16.40 7.39
C ASP A 71 11.77 -15.59 8.16
N GLN A 72 10.97 -16.30 8.95
CA GLN A 72 9.92 -15.71 9.77
C GLN A 72 10.46 -14.77 10.85
N ALA A 73 11.67 -15.00 11.36
CA ALA A 73 12.29 -14.12 12.34
C ALA A 73 12.65 -12.77 11.70
N VAL A 74 13.26 -12.80 10.52
CA VAL A 74 13.57 -11.59 9.74
C VAL A 74 12.28 -10.85 9.39
N MET A 75 11.25 -11.55 8.90
CA MET A 75 9.97 -10.92 8.59
C MET A 75 9.27 -10.34 9.82
N ALA A 76 9.40 -10.94 11.00
CA ALA A 76 8.87 -10.38 12.23
C ALA A 76 9.55 -9.05 12.59
N GLU A 77 10.87 -8.95 12.40
CA GLU A 77 11.62 -7.70 12.59
C GLU A 77 11.20 -6.63 11.57
N VAL A 78 11.08 -6.99 10.29
CA VAL A 78 10.60 -6.11 9.23
C VAL A 78 9.21 -5.56 9.56
N MET A 79 8.28 -6.41 10.00
CA MET A 79 6.94 -6.00 10.38
C MET A 79 6.93 -5.09 11.61
N SER A 80 7.83 -5.31 12.57
CA SER A 80 8.02 -4.43 13.72
C SER A 80 8.49 -3.03 13.29
N LEU A 81 9.44 -2.95 12.36
CA LEU A 81 9.93 -1.68 11.80
C LEU A 81 8.84 -0.96 11.02
N ILE A 82 8.05 -1.67 10.21
CA ILE A 82 6.90 -1.10 9.49
C ILE A 82 5.89 -0.53 10.49
N LYS A 83 5.59 -1.27 11.56
CA LYS A 83 4.67 -0.82 12.61
C LYS A 83 5.19 0.45 13.31
N GLN A 84 6.47 0.47 13.69
CA GLN A 84 7.10 1.65 14.29
C GLN A 84 7.04 2.86 13.34
N ASN A 85 7.25 2.62 12.03
CA ASN A 85 7.12 3.66 11.02
C ASN A 85 5.71 4.25 10.99
N ASP A 86 4.69 3.39 10.91
CA ASP A 86 3.29 3.80 10.76
C ASP A 86 2.70 4.42 12.03
N GLU A 87 3.08 3.94 13.22
CA GLU A 87 2.46 4.34 14.48
C GLU A 87 3.21 5.47 15.22
N SER A 88 4.54 5.53 15.10
CA SER A 88 5.34 6.50 15.87
C SER A 88 6.01 7.53 14.97
N PHE A 89 6.77 7.07 13.97
CA PHE A 89 7.59 7.96 13.15
C PHE A 89 6.75 8.82 12.22
N LYS A 90 5.82 8.23 11.47
CA LYS A 90 5.00 8.95 10.49
C LYS A 90 4.10 10.00 11.15
N PRO A 91 3.39 9.72 12.25
CA PRO A 91 2.62 10.74 12.95
C PRO A 91 3.51 11.88 13.46
N ALA A 92 4.68 11.56 14.04
CA ALA A 92 5.63 12.58 14.48
C ALA A 92 6.12 13.43 13.30
N LEU A 93 6.47 12.81 12.17
CA LEU A 93 6.89 13.49 10.95
C LEU A 93 5.78 14.40 10.39
N ASP A 94 4.52 13.94 10.44
CA ASP A 94 3.37 14.69 9.94
C ASP A 94 3.09 15.94 10.82
N LEU A 95 3.55 16.00 12.08
CA LEU A 95 3.51 17.24 12.90
C LEU A 95 4.50 18.32 12.44
N TYR A 96 5.58 17.93 11.76
CA TYR A 96 6.56 18.86 11.20
C TYR A 96 6.26 19.20 9.73
N LYS A 97 5.13 18.71 9.17
CA LYS A 97 4.72 19.04 7.81
C LYS A 97 3.84 20.30 7.79
N TYR A 98 4.48 21.37 7.32
CA TYR A 98 3.98 22.71 6.97
C TYR A 98 3.85 23.69 8.14
#